data_AF-A0A2S8WUA2-F1
#
_entry.id   AF-A0A2S8WUA2-F1
#
_cell.length_a   1.000
_cell.length_b   1.000
_cell.length_c   1.000
_cell.angle_alpha   90.00
_cell.angle_beta   90.00
_cell.angle_gamma   90.00
#
_symmetry.space_group_name_H-M   'P 1'
#
loop_
_entity.id
_entity.type
_entity.pdbx_description
1 polymer ?
#
loop_
_entity_poly.entity_id
_entity_poly.type
_entity_poly.pdbx_seq_one_letter_code
_entity_poly.pdbx_strand_id
1 'polypeptide(L)'
;MTLIPTSCWKTESKIPIQTNVLNPNFPPSRSVKRCRVHGDPVDPASGQILGLPTLTFPEEPADLGALLCEVCGGPVYRDHDENWATLAEQRQGIAHGIDDFIMVYLGPGIGAGLVISGVVQRGWHGAAKELSYLRSGGKTLIGQLLEYGASPP
;
A
#
# COMPACT_ATOMS: atom_id res chain seq x y z
N MET A 1 -31.33 3.57 -4.77
CA MET A 1 -30.07 3.27 -4.07
C MET A 1 -29.11 2.77 -5.14
N THR A 2 -28.39 3.70 -5.75
CA THR A 2 -27.59 3.42 -6.96
C THR A 2 -26.23 2.93 -6.50
N LEU A 3 -25.93 1.67 -6.78
CA LEU A 3 -24.61 1.09 -6.56
C LEU A 3 -23.62 1.83 -7.47
N ILE A 4 -22.78 2.68 -6.88
CA ILE A 4 -21.62 3.24 -7.56
C ILE A 4 -20.62 2.08 -7.67
N PRO A 5 -20.12 1.76 -8.87
CA PRO A 5 -19.30 0.57 -9.05
C PRO A 5 -17.93 0.76 -8.38
N THR A 6 -17.50 -0.24 -7.60
CA THR A 6 -16.15 -0.45 -7.03
C THR A 6 -14.99 -0.37 -8.06
N SER A 7 -15.31 -0.12 -9.33
CA SER A 7 -14.47 0.00 -10.53
C SER A 7 -13.43 1.12 -10.53
N CYS A 8 -13.41 2.02 -9.53
CA CYS A 8 -12.51 3.16 -9.52
C CYS A 8 -11.10 2.83 -9.03
N TRP A 9 -10.95 1.72 -8.28
CA TRP A 9 -9.66 1.27 -7.77
C TRP A 9 -8.80 0.63 -8.85
N LYS A 10 -7.50 0.95 -8.82
CA LYS A 10 -6.47 0.27 -9.61
C LYS A 10 -5.27 -0.09 -8.74
N THR A 11 -4.67 -1.25 -8.99
CA THR A 11 -3.34 -1.58 -8.47
C THR A 11 -2.28 -1.24 -9.51
N GLU A 12 -1.10 -0.81 -9.07
CA GLU A 12 -0.10 -0.21 -9.98
C GLU A 12 1.08 -1.16 -10.24
N SER A 13 1.14 -1.78 -11.42
CA SER A 13 2.22 -2.71 -11.77
C SER A 13 3.44 -2.02 -12.39
N LYS A 14 3.27 -0.95 -13.19
CA LYS A 14 4.37 -0.22 -13.87
C LYS A 14 4.00 1.21 -14.29
N ILE A 15 4.00 2.18 -13.38
CA ILE A 15 3.71 3.59 -13.74
C ILE A 15 4.61 4.53 -12.94
N PRO A 16 5.40 5.45 -13.54
CA PRO A 16 6.33 6.32 -12.81
C PRO A 16 5.67 7.10 -11.66
N ILE A 17 6.22 6.94 -10.44
CA ILE A 17 5.92 7.78 -9.28
C ILE A 17 6.65 9.10 -9.54
N GLN A 18 5.89 10.18 -9.59
CA GLN A 18 6.41 11.50 -9.27
C GLN A 18 5.97 11.81 -7.85
N THR A 19 6.82 11.53 -6.88
CA THR A 19 6.64 11.95 -5.48
C THR A 19 6.92 13.45 -5.40
N ASN A 20 5.96 14.27 -5.83
CA ASN A 20 5.91 15.62 -5.31
C ASN A 20 5.27 15.53 -3.93
N VAL A 21 6.12 15.49 -2.89
CA VAL A 21 5.71 15.71 -1.50
C VAL A 21 4.89 17.00 -1.47
N LEU A 22 3.60 16.91 -1.12
CA LEU A 22 2.70 18.06 -1.16
C LEU A 22 3.08 19.03 -0.05
N ASN A 23 3.53 20.21 -0.48
CA ASN A 23 3.79 21.39 0.33
C ASN A 23 2.47 21.98 0.86
N PRO A 24 2.40 22.48 2.11
CA PRO A 24 1.20 23.03 2.75
C PRO A 24 0.57 24.26 2.06
N ASN A 25 1.17 24.81 1.00
CA ASN A 25 0.67 25.95 0.24
C ASN A 25 -0.08 25.59 -1.06
N PHE A 26 -0.74 24.44 -1.16
CA PHE A 26 -1.31 23.95 -2.43
C PHE A 26 -2.32 24.94 -3.04
N PRO A 27 -1.96 25.72 -4.09
CA PRO A 27 -2.89 26.64 -4.71
C PRO A 27 -3.77 25.87 -5.70
N PRO A 28 -5.05 26.24 -5.87
CA PRO A 28 -5.92 25.60 -6.84
C PRO A 28 -5.50 26.04 -8.25
N SER A 29 -4.73 25.22 -8.98
CA SER A 29 -4.64 25.27 -10.47
C SER A 29 -3.77 24.20 -11.13
N ARG A 30 -3.12 23.28 -10.41
CA ARG A 30 -2.49 22.12 -11.08
C ARG A 30 -3.50 20.99 -11.19
N SER A 31 -3.90 20.66 -12.42
CA SER A 31 -4.71 19.47 -12.73
C SER A 31 -4.09 18.25 -12.06
N VAL A 32 -4.79 17.64 -11.10
CA VAL A 32 -4.37 16.41 -10.45
C VAL A 32 -4.23 15.34 -11.54
N LYS A 33 -3.01 14.82 -11.73
CA LYS A 33 -2.77 13.82 -12.78
C LYS A 33 -3.10 12.41 -12.31
N ARG A 34 -2.91 12.11 -11.02
CA ARG A 34 -3.16 10.81 -10.38
C ARG A 34 -3.37 10.98 -8.89
N CYS A 35 -4.27 10.17 -8.33
CA CYS A 35 -4.46 10.03 -6.89
C CYS A 35 -4.02 8.65 -6.42
N ARG A 36 -3.36 8.61 -5.26
CA ARG A 36 -2.81 7.39 -4.65
C ARG A 36 -3.26 7.33 -3.20
N VAL A 37 -3.69 6.16 -2.78
CA VAL A 37 -4.09 5.85 -1.40
C VAL A 37 -3.16 4.77 -0.86
N HIS A 38 -2.69 5.05 0.34
CA HIS A 38 -1.80 4.24 1.16
C HIS A 38 -2.63 3.71 2.34
N GLY A 39 -2.39 2.48 2.74
CA GLY A 39 -3.06 1.85 3.87
C GLY A 39 -2.81 0.35 3.89
N ASP A 40 -3.76 -0.37 4.46
CA ASP A 40 -3.73 -1.81 4.71
C ASP A 40 -3.64 -2.67 3.44
N PRO A 41 -3.32 -3.97 3.55
CA PRO A 41 -3.23 -4.87 2.42
C PRO A 41 -4.51 -4.89 1.59
N VAL A 42 -4.35 -4.90 0.28
CA VAL A 42 -5.45 -4.77 -0.68
C VAL A 42 -5.54 -6.02 -1.55
N ASP A 43 -6.74 -6.56 -1.70
CA ASP A 43 -7.00 -7.60 -2.70
C ASP A 43 -6.76 -7.03 -4.12
N PRO A 44 -5.81 -7.56 -4.91
CA PRO A 44 -5.44 -6.96 -6.18
C PRO A 44 -6.54 -6.99 -7.24
N ALA A 45 -7.52 -7.90 -7.11
CA ALA A 45 -8.61 -8.05 -8.06
C ALA A 45 -9.77 -7.08 -7.81
N SER A 46 -10.12 -6.87 -6.54
CA SER A 46 -11.26 -6.04 -6.13
C SER A 46 -10.87 -4.63 -5.69
N GLY A 47 -9.61 -4.41 -5.30
CA GLY A 47 -9.15 -3.13 -4.73
C GLY A 47 -9.62 -2.87 -3.30
N GLN A 48 -10.24 -3.87 -2.66
CA GLN A 48 -10.73 -3.78 -1.28
C GLN A 48 -9.64 -4.07 -0.27
N ILE A 49 -9.72 -3.43 0.90
CA ILE A 49 -8.89 -3.78 2.05
C ILE A 49 -9.18 -5.23 2.45
N LEU A 50 -8.13 -5.98 2.72
CA LEU A 50 -8.23 -7.28 3.36
C LEU A 50 -8.50 -7.08 4.85
N GLY A 51 -9.62 -7.58 5.37
CA GLY A 51 -9.91 -7.54 6.80
C GLY A 51 -8.92 -8.39 7.60
N LEU A 52 -7.83 -7.78 8.08
CA LEU A 52 -6.86 -8.43 8.95
C LEU A 52 -7.18 -8.15 10.43
N PRO A 53 -6.93 -9.09 11.36
CA PRO A 53 -7.26 -8.93 12.77
C PRO A 53 -6.58 -7.75 13.47
N THR A 54 -5.49 -7.25 12.89
CA THR A 54 -4.68 -6.16 13.43
C THR A 54 -5.03 -4.79 12.85
N LEU A 55 -6.04 -4.69 11.98
CA LEU A 55 -6.38 -3.40 11.37
C LEU A 55 -7.17 -2.51 12.32
N THR A 56 -6.76 -1.24 12.42
CA THR A 56 -7.48 -0.21 13.16
C THR A 56 -8.84 0.09 12.53
N PHE A 57 -8.95 -0.06 11.20
CA PHE A 57 -10.17 0.21 10.43
C PHE A 57 -10.51 -0.99 9.53
N PRO A 58 -11.15 -2.05 10.08
CA PRO A 58 -11.43 -3.28 9.35
C PRO A 58 -12.48 -3.11 8.25
N GLU A 59 -13.27 -2.03 8.29
CA GLU A 59 -14.26 -1.69 7.27
C GLU A 59 -14.15 -0.21 6.88
N GLU A 60 -14.26 0.08 5.59
CA GLU A 60 -14.40 1.45 5.11
C GLU A 60 -15.86 1.90 5.23
N PRO A 61 -16.18 2.92 6.04
CA PRO A 61 -17.56 3.35 6.26
C PRO A 61 -18.19 4.05 5.04
N ALA A 62 -17.40 4.34 4.00
CA ALA A 62 -17.83 4.96 2.75
C ALA A 62 -17.01 4.44 1.56
N ASP A 63 -17.55 4.51 0.35
CA ASP A 63 -16.82 4.21 -0.89
C ASP A 63 -15.80 5.32 -1.19
N LEU A 64 -14.65 5.22 -0.53
CA LEU A 64 -13.55 6.18 -0.65
C LEU A 64 -13.02 6.25 -2.09
N GLY A 65 -13.13 5.16 -2.86
CA GLY A 65 -12.68 5.08 -4.24
C GLY A 65 -13.52 5.98 -5.14
N ALA A 66 -14.85 5.89 -5.01
CA ALA A 66 -15.77 6.77 -5.74
C ALA A 66 -15.56 8.25 -5.40
N LEU A 67 -15.47 8.56 -4.10
CA LEU A 67 -15.27 9.93 -3.62
C LEU A 67 -13.97 10.54 -4.15
N LEU A 68 -12.87 9.79 -4.06
CA LEU A 68 -11.58 10.26 -4.56
C LEU A 68 -11.54 10.35 -6.09
N CYS A 69 -12.21 9.46 -6.81
CA CYS A 69 -12.32 9.56 -8.27
C CYS A 69 -12.97 10.87 -8.71
N GLU A 70 -14.06 11.28 -8.03
CA GLU A 70 -14.75 12.55 -8.29
C GLU A 70 -13.84 13.75 -8.02
N VAL A 71 -13.18 13.77 -6.86
CA VAL A 71 -12.26 14.85 -6.47
C VAL A 71 -11.04 14.93 -7.38
N CYS A 72 -10.52 13.79 -7.82
CA CYS A 72 -9.30 13.71 -8.60
C CYS A 72 -9.52 13.79 -10.11
N GLY A 73 -10.77 13.68 -10.58
CA GLY A 73 -11.13 13.72 -12.01
C GLY A 73 -10.51 12.57 -12.82
N GLY A 74 -10.22 11.43 -12.18
CA GLY A 74 -9.46 10.34 -12.80
C GLY A 74 -9.26 9.12 -11.88
N PRO A 75 -8.56 8.08 -12.37
CA PRO A 75 -8.38 6.84 -11.63
C PRO A 75 -7.59 7.04 -10.33
N VAL A 76 -7.99 6.31 -9.29
CA VAL A 76 -7.35 6.30 -7.99
C VAL A 76 -6.64 4.97 -7.81
N TYR A 77 -5.36 5.02 -7.43
CA TYR A 77 -4.55 3.83 -7.20
C TYR A 77 -4.47 3.54 -5.71
N ARG A 78 -4.69 2.30 -5.32
CA ARG A 78 -4.58 1.86 -3.93
C ARG A 78 -3.58 0.74 -3.82
N ASP A 79 -2.77 0.78 -2.77
CA ASP A 79 -1.84 -0.30 -2.44
C ASP A 79 -1.43 -0.24 -0.97
N HIS A 80 -0.79 -1.32 -0.53
CA HIS A 80 -0.16 -1.40 0.78
C HIS A 80 0.99 -0.40 0.92
N ASP A 81 1.21 0.15 2.11
CA ASP A 81 2.22 1.18 2.37
C ASP A 81 3.63 0.78 1.93
N GLU A 82 4.02 -0.45 2.23
CA GLU A 82 5.33 -1.02 1.91
C GLU A 82 5.49 -1.21 0.40
N ASN A 83 4.40 -1.42 -0.34
CA ASN A 83 4.47 -1.46 -1.80
C ASN A 83 4.77 -0.09 -2.38
N TRP A 84 4.16 0.95 -1.84
CA TRP A 84 4.46 2.29 -2.27
C TRP A 84 5.87 2.74 -1.89
N ALA A 85 6.32 2.42 -0.67
CA ALA A 85 7.70 2.64 -0.25
C ALA A 85 8.69 1.91 -1.17
N THR A 86 8.41 0.65 -1.48
CA THR A 86 9.22 -0.17 -2.39
C THR A 86 9.27 0.38 -3.81
N LEU A 87 8.14 0.84 -4.33
CA LEU A 87 8.08 1.49 -5.65
C LEU A 87 8.83 2.83 -5.65
N ALA A 88 8.87 3.56 -4.53
CA ALA A 88 9.66 4.77 -4.39
C ALA A 88 11.16 4.44 -4.43
N GLU A 89 11.60 3.44 -3.66
CA GLU A 89 12.99 2.97 -3.64
C GLU A 89 13.45 2.46 -5.01
N GLN A 90 12.60 1.68 -5.71
CA GLN A 90 12.90 1.17 -7.05
C GLN A 90 13.10 2.28 -8.09
N ARG A 91 12.46 3.44 -7.89
CA ARG A 91 12.40 4.49 -8.93
C ARG A 91 13.37 5.63 -8.69
N GLN A 92 13.58 5.99 -7.44
CA GLN A 92 14.34 7.18 -7.09
C GLN A 92 15.22 6.98 -5.85
N GLY A 93 15.10 5.83 -5.19
CA GLY A 93 15.88 5.51 -4.00
C GLY A 93 17.03 4.55 -4.31
N ILE A 94 17.44 3.80 -3.28
CA ILE A 94 18.65 2.99 -3.33
C ILE A 94 18.52 1.76 -4.24
N ALA A 95 17.28 1.33 -4.51
CA ALA A 95 16.99 0.20 -5.38
C ALA A 95 16.79 0.61 -6.85
N HIS A 96 17.16 1.83 -7.24
CA HIS A 96 17.06 2.27 -8.62
C HIS A 96 17.88 1.39 -9.58
N GLY A 97 17.20 0.83 -10.59
CA GLY A 97 17.80 -0.09 -11.56
C GLY A 97 17.98 -1.53 -11.05
N ILE A 98 17.46 -1.87 -9.87
CA ILE A 98 17.45 -3.22 -9.33
C ILE A 98 16.10 -3.87 -9.61
N ASP A 99 16.11 -4.99 -10.34
CA ASP A 99 14.90 -5.69 -10.76
C ASP A 99 14.42 -6.77 -9.77
N ASP A 100 15.29 -7.23 -8.87
CA ASP A 100 14.97 -8.26 -7.88
C ASP A 100 15.48 -7.81 -6.51
N PHE A 101 14.57 -7.46 -5.60
CA PHE A 101 14.93 -7.06 -4.25
C PHE A 101 13.75 -7.18 -3.26
N ILE A 102 14.08 -7.20 -1.98
CA ILE A 102 13.12 -7.05 -0.90
C ILE A 102 13.45 -5.79 -0.10
N MET A 103 12.44 -4.97 0.14
CA MET A 103 12.49 -3.87 1.10
C MET A 103 11.81 -4.35 2.38
N VAL A 104 12.49 -4.22 3.51
CA VAL A 104 11.96 -4.57 4.82
C VAL A 104 11.85 -3.30 5.64
N TYR A 105 10.64 -3.01 6.09
CA TYR A 105 10.37 -1.94 7.04
C TYR A 105 10.47 -2.48 8.47
N LEU A 106 11.26 -1.81 9.31
CA LEU A 106 11.39 -2.08 10.73
C LEU A 106 11.13 -0.79 11.49
N GLY A 107 9.99 -0.71 12.17
CA GLY A 107 9.56 0.43 12.97
C GLY A 107 8.65 -0.02 14.11
N PRO A 108 7.54 0.69 14.40
CA PRO A 108 6.52 0.19 15.33
C PRO A 108 5.97 -1.19 14.91
N GLY A 109 5.93 -1.48 13.60
CA GLY A 109 5.63 -2.79 13.06
C GLY A 109 6.77 -3.34 12.18
N ILE A 110 6.48 -4.47 11.54
CA ILE A 110 7.33 -5.07 10.51
C ILE A 110 6.51 -5.30 9.25
N GLY A 111 7.07 -4.91 8.11
CA GLY A 111 6.44 -5.08 6.81
C GLY A 111 7.47 -5.25 5.70
N ALA A 112 7.02 -5.63 4.51
CA ALA A 112 7.91 -5.70 3.36
C ALA A 112 7.22 -5.45 2.01
N GLY A 113 8.04 -4.98 1.07
CA GLY A 113 7.76 -5.02 -0.36
C GLY A 113 8.75 -5.94 -1.07
N LEU A 114 8.24 -6.77 -1.97
CA LEU A 114 9.04 -7.69 -2.78
C LEU A 114 8.91 -7.31 -4.25
N VAL A 115 10.04 -7.17 -4.93
CA VAL A 115 10.13 -6.96 -6.37
C VAL A 115 10.82 -8.16 -7.00
N ILE A 116 10.20 -8.70 -8.05
CA ILE A 116 10.79 -9.74 -8.91
C ILE A 116 10.59 -9.32 -10.35
N SER A 117 11.66 -9.39 -11.17
CA SER A 117 11.64 -8.98 -12.59
C SER A 117 11.10 -7.57 -12.80
N GLY A 118 11.47 -6.66 -11.91
CA GLY A 118 11.07 -5.26 -11.91
C GLY A 118 9.62 -5.01 -11.50
N VAL A 119 8.89 -6.02 -10.99
CA VAL A 119 7.48 -5.93 -10.64
C VAL A 119 7.25 -6.24 -9.17
N VAL A 120 6.49 -5.37 -8.49
CA VAL A 120 6.04 -5.61 -7.11
C VAL A 120 5.11 -6.82 -7.04
N GLN A 121 5.49 -7.78 -6.21
CA GLN A 121 4.81 -9.05 -6.01
C GLN A 121 3.78 -8.93 -4.89
N ARG A 122 2.49 -8.83 -5.23
CA ARG A 122 1.39 -8.71 -4.26
C ARG A 122 0.88 -10.07 -3.75
N GLY A 123 1.16 -11.13 -4.50
CA GLY A 123 0.50 -12.42 -4.30
C GLY A 123 -0.95 -12.40 -4.80
N TRP A 124 -1.57 -13.56 -4.79
CA TRP A 124 -2.92 -13.73 -5.35
C TRP A 124 -3.98 -12.87 -4.65
N HIS A 125 -4.00 -12.87 -3.31
CA HIS A 125 -4.93 -12.08 -2.50
C HIS A 125 -4.32 -10.79 -1.94
N GLY A 126 -3.11 -10.40 -2.33
CA GLY A 126 -2.50 -9.15 -1.84
C GLY A 126 -1.71 -9.25 -0.52
N ALA A 127 -1.79 -10.38 0.19
CA ALA A 127 -1.16 -10.59 1.50
C ALA A 127 0.18 -11.37 1.46
N ALA A 128 0.84 -11.52 0.32
CA ALA A 128 2.04 -12.38 0.24
C ALA A 128 3.26 -11.89 1.03
N LYS A 129 3.26 -10.62 1.46
CA LYS A 129 4.43 -9.95 2.07
C LYS A 129 4.18 -9.56 3.53
N GLU A 130 3.17 -10.14 4.14
CA GLU A 130 2.82 -9.94 5.55
C GLU A 130 3.82 -10.64 6.47
N LEU A 131 5.06 -10.12 6.51
CA LEU A 131 6.17 -10.69 7.29
C LEU A 131 5.84 -10.76 8.78
N SER A 132 5.01 -9.86 9.28
CA SER A 132 4.48 -9.84 10.65
C SER A 132 3.90 -11.18 11.10
N TYR A 133 3.33 -11.97 10.19
CA TYR A 133 2.75 -13.29 10.47
C TYR A 133 3.70 -14.47 10.26
N LEU A 134 4.92 -14.25 9.77
CA LEU A 134 5.92 -15.32 9.71
C LEU A 134 6.16 -15.88 11.10
N ARG A 135 6.28 -17.21 11.20
CA ARG A 135 6.46 -17.90 12.46
C ARG A 135 7.93 -18.22 12.68
N SER A 136 8.45 -17.84 13.84
CA SER A 136 9.78 -18.18 14.32
C SER A 136 9.70 -18.53 15.80
N GLY A 137 10.38 -19.61 16.24
CA GLY A 137 10.40 -20.01 17.65
C GLY A 137 9.02 -20.23 18.28
N GLY A 138 8.03 -20.68 17.52
CA GLY A 138 6.67 -20.95 17.99
C GLY A 138 5.74 -19.71 18.09
N LYS A 139 6.23 -18.50 17.78
CA LYS A 139 5.46 -17.25 17.79
C LYS A 139 5.47 -16.61 16.39
N THR A 140 4.58 -15.67 16.12
CA THR A 140 4.67 -14.79 14.94
C THR A 140 5.74 -13.72 15.17
N LEU A 141 6.32 -13.16 14.11
CA LEU A 141 7.28 -12.06 14.24
C LEU A 141 6.67 -10.87 14.97
N ILE A 142 5.41 -10.51 14.68
CA ILE A 142 4.71 -9.46 15.44
C ILE A 142 4.54 -9.84 16.91
N GLY A 143 4.22 -11.10 17.22
CA GLY A 143 4.12 -11.57 18.61
C GLY A 143 5.44 -11.46 19.35
N GLN A 144 6.57 -11.69 18.67
CA GLN A 144 7.89 -11.48 19.24
C GLN A 144 8.21 -9.99 19.41
N LEU A 145 7.91 -9.15 18.42
CA LEU A 145 8.17 -7.71 18.47
C LEU A 145 7.38 -7.02 19.59
N LEU A 146 6.13 -7.44 19.83
CA LEU A 146 5.32 -6.95 20.96
C LEU A 146 5.99 -7.25 22.31
N GLU A 147 6.66 -8.40 22.45
CA GLU A 147 7.43 -8.73 23.68
C GLU A 147 8.67 -7.83 23.85
N TYR A 148 9.22 -7.31 22.76
CA TYR A 148 10.32 -6.34 22.78
C TYR A 148 9.85 -4.87 22.88
N GLY A 149 8.55 -4.64 23.11
CA GLY A 149 8.00 -3.30 23.32
C GLY A 149 7.60 -2.56 22.03
N ALA A 150 7.48 -3.27 20.90
CA ALA A 150 6.84 -2.71 19.73
C ALA A 150 5.39 -2.35 20.02
N SER A 151 4.88 -1.29 19.37
CA SER A 151 3.45 -0.95 19.45
C SER A 151 2.69 -1.74 18.39
N PRO A 152 1.48 -2.24 18.67
CA PRO A 152 0.65 -2.78 17.62
C PRO A 152 0.44 -1.72 16.51
N PRO A 153 0.33 -2.14 15.23
CA PRO A 153 -0.01 -1.25 14.14
C PRO A 153 -1.36 -0.55 14.37
#